data_AF-A0A6B3GND1-F1
#
_entry.id   AF-A0A6B3GND1-F1
#
_cell.length_a   1.000
_cell.length_b   1.000
_cell.length_c   1.000
_cell.angle_alpha   90.00
_cell.angle_beta   90.00
_cell.angle_gamma   90.00
#
_symmetry.space_group_name_H-M   'P 1'
#
loop_
_entity.id
_entity.type
_entity.pdbx_description
1 polymer ?
#
loop_
_entity_poly.entity_id
_entity_poly.type
_entity_poly.pdbx_seq_one_letter_code
_entity_poly.pdbx_strand_id
1 'polypeptide(L)'
;MVEHQRLTATPDQRRVLRRAWPHMRPERRGITLALLAGAAATTTTVAVPAVIGAGVDQILQRDRTGLFTAVAALTALALLRLVLFRQSELLLISVGERVVRALRELAVTRLSRAPLRFLEAHPSGDLLRRTTTEIADLANFVRSQLPDVLTVGAYLVFTTVLLLTYSPLLTLALAVVFVPAIVTVLRLFKKAANPAFAAEAAAAGTVATTYRELVQSREMLQTGGGIGFWRERFLADHERRYRAARRSQRSLFLISLARIVQSLTTAVLLLVGGWLA
;
A
#
# COMPACT_ATOMS: atom_id res chain seq x y z
N MET A 1 -8.48 -24.96 34.07
CA MET A 1 -8.47 -23.57 33.59
C MET A 1 -8.01 -23.59 32.14
N VAL A 2 -8.90 -23.29 31.18
CA VAL A 2 -8.52 -23.28 29.76
C VAL A 2 -7.81 -21.96 29.52
N GLU A 3 -6.49 -22.04 29.32
CA GLU A 3 -5.66 -20.91 28.96
C GLU A 3 -6.21 -20.27 27.68
N HIS A 4 -6.85 -19.11 27.83
CA HIS A 4 -7.31 -18.32 26.69
C HIS A 4 -6.07 -17.93 25.90
N GLN A 5 -5.81 -18.69 24.83
CA GLN A 5 -4.74 -18.46 23.88
C GLN A 5 -4.91 -17.04 23.32
N ARG A 6 -4.25 -16.06 23.96
CA ARG A 6 -4.21 -14.68 23.48
C ARG A 6 -3.63 -14.76 22.08
N LEU A 7 -4.43 -14.36 21.09
CA LEU A 7 -4.03 -14.36 19.68
C LEU A 7 -2.66 -13.68 19.57
N THR A 8 -1.64 -14.46 19.22
CA THR A 8 -0.25 -14.00 19.15
C THR A 8 -0.13 -12.81 18.21
N ALA A 9 0.62 -11.78 18.61
CA ALA A 9 0.79 -10.52 17.86
C ALA A 9 1.37 -10.70 16.45
N THR A 10 1.97 -11.86 16.15
CA THR A 10 2.47 -12.25 14.83
C THR A 10 1.81 -13.56 14.37
N PRO A 11 0.64 -13.50 13.72
CA PRO A 11 0.01 -14.72 13.20
C PRO A 11 0.86 -15.33 12.08
N ASP A 12 0.88 -16.67 12.00
CA ASP A 12 1.47 -17.40 10.88
C ASP A 12 0.73 -17.02 9.58
N GLN A 13 1.40 -16.20 8.76
CA GLN A 13 0.85 -15.62 7.53
C GLN A 13 0.36 -16.70 6.55
N ARG A 14 1.06 -17.83 6.44
CA ARG A 14 0.67 -18.93 5.55
C ARG A 14 -0.62 -19.57 6.03
N ARG A 15 -0.78 -19.74 7.34
CA ARG A 15 -1.98 -20.33 7.94
C ARG A 15 -3.19 -19.40 7.81
N VAL A 16 -2.99 -18.08 7.91
CA VAL A 16 -4.02 -17.07 7.67
C VAL A 16 -4.48 -17.07 6.22
N LEU A 17 -3.54 -17.00 5.26
CA LEU A 17 -3.85 -17.04 3.83
C LEU A 17 -4.58 -18.34 3.44
N ARG A 18 -4.14 -19.48 3.97
CA ARG A 18 -4.79 -20.78 3.74
C ARG A 18 -6.22 -20.82 4.29
N ARG A 19 -6.49 -20.14 5.41
CA ARG A 19 -7.85 -20.02 5.98
C ARG A 19 -8.73 -19.01 5.24
N ALA A 20 -8.15 -17.98 4.63
CA ALA A 20 -8.89 -17.01 3.83
C ALA A 20 -9.25 -17.54 2.43
N TRP A 21 -8.42 -18.43 1.88
CA TRP A 21 -8.57 -18.98 0.52
C TRP A 21 -9.94 -19.60 0.18
N PRO A 22 -10.61 -20.36 1.07
CA PRO A 22 -11.96 -20.87 0.81
C PRO A 22 -12.99 -19.78 0.58
N HIS A 23 -12.83 -18.60 1.20
CA HIS A 23 -13.75 -17.47 1.05
C HIS A 23 -13.48 -16.66 -0.23
N MET A 24 -12.26 -16.72 -0.78
CA MET A 24 -11.92 -16.11 -2.06
C MET A 24 -12.13 -17.05 -3.26
N ARG A 25 -12.21 -18.37 -3.02
CA ARG A 25 -12.37 -19.40 -4.06
C ARG A 25 -13.60 -19.20 -4.97
N PRO A 26 -14.78 -18.81 -4.49
CA PRO A 26 -15.96 -18.59 -5.34
C PRO A 26 -15.73 -17.50 -6.40
N GLU A 27 -14.90 -16.51 -6.07
CA GLU A 27 -14.63 -15.34 -6.91
C GLU A 27 -13.43 -15.51 -7.83
N ARG A 28 -12.84 -16.71 -7.92
CA ARG A 28 -11.60 -16.95 -8.69
C ARG A 28 -11.69 -16.47 -10.13
N ARG A 29 -12.83 -16.66 -10.79
CA ARG A 29 -13.04 -16.19 -12.17
C ARG A 29 -12.95 -14.67 -12.27
N GLY A 30 -13.61 -13.96 -11.35
CA GLY A 30 -13.55 -12.50 -11.26
C GLY A 30 -12.14 -12.00 -10.99
N ILE A 31 -11.43 -12.65 -10.05
CA ILE A 31 -10.02 -12.34 -9.75
C ILE A 31 -9.14 -12.57 -10.98
N THR A 32 -9.23 -13.73 -11.63
CA THR A 32 -8.39 -14.04 -12.80
C THR A 32 -8.68 -13.08 -13.95
N LEU A 33 -9.95 -12.75 -14.23
CA LEU A 33 -10.31 -11.81 -15.29
C LEU A 33 -9.79 -10.41 -14.98
N ALA A 34 -9.89 -9.96 -13.72
CA ALA A 34 -9.36 -8.67 -13.34
C ALA A 34 -7.84 -8.62 -13.45
N LEU A 35 -7.14 -9.67 -13.00
CA LEU A 35 -5.68 -9.75 -13.13
C LEU A 35 -5.23 -9.78 -14.59
N LEU A 36 -5.94 -10.48 -15.47
CA LEU A 36 -5.66 -10.48 -16.91
C LEU A 36 -5.90 -9.10 -17.53
N ALA A 37 -7.02 -8.45 -17.21
CA ALA A 37 -7.31 -7.09 -17.69
C ALA A 37 -6.28 -6.08 -17.17
N GLY A 38 -5.89 -6.18 -15.89
CA GLY A 38 -4.86 -5.34 -15.28
C GLY A 38 -3.47 -5.59 -15.88
N ALA A 39 -3.10 -6.85 -16.12
CA ALA A 39 -1.87 -7.18 -16.81
C ALA A 39 -1.85 -6.61 -18.23
N ALA A 40 -2.93 -6.78 -18.99
CA ALA A 40 -3.06 -6.20 -20.32
C ALA A 40 -2.94 -4.67 -20.29
N ALA A 41 -3.62 -3.98 -19.36
CA ALA A 41 -3.50 -2.53 -19.17
C ALA A 41 -2.06 -2.09 -18.83
N THR A 42 -1.36 -2.91 -18.06
CA THR A 42 0.04 -2.70 -17.69
C THR A 42 0.93 -2.82 -18.91
N THR A 43 0.74 -3.86 -19.74
CA THR A 43 1.45 -4.01 -21.02
C THR A 43 1.22 -2.81 -21.94
N THR A 44 -0.01 -2.30 -22.05
CA THR A 44 -0.31 -1.09 -22.81
C THR A 44 0.45 0.13 -22.28
N THR A 45 0.58 0.25 -20.96
CA THR A 45 1.34 1.34 -20.32
C THR A 45 2.84 1.24 -20.62
N VAL A 46 3.38 0.02 -20.57
CA VAL A 46 4.79 -0.27 -20.87
C VAL A 46 5.11 -0.10 -22.36
N ALA A 47 4.13 -0.28 -23.25
CA ALA A 47 4.31 -0.06 -24.68
C ALA A 47 4.41 1.44 -25.07
N VAL A 48 3.92 2.37 -24.24
CA VAL A 48 3.89 3.80 -24.57
C VAL A 48 5.29 4.37 -24.88
N PRO A 49 6.33 4.19 -24.04
CA PRO A 49 7.68 4.66 -24.35
C PRO A 49 8.26 4.08 -25.65
N ALA A 50 7.97 2.82 -25.97
CA ALA A 50 8.43 2.18 -27.21
C ALA A 50 7.80 2.84 -28.45
N VAL A 51 6.51 3.16 -28.41
CA VAL A 51 5.83 3.88 -29.49
C VAL A 51 6.31 5.33 -29.62
N ILE A 52 6.60 5.99 -28.48
CA ILE A 52 7.23 7.32 -28.50
C ILE A 52 8.60 7.25 -29.19
N GLY A 53 9.43 6.26 -28.84
CA GLY A 53 10.74 6.05 -29.47
C GLY A 53 10.62 5.89 -30.99
N ALA A 54 9.75 4.99 -31.45
CA ALA A 54 9.48 4.82 -32.88
C ALA A 54 8.95 6.10 -33.55
N GLY A 55 8.12 6.88 -32.85
CA GLY A 55 7.64 8.18 -33.34
C GLY A 55 8.76 9.20 -33.51
N VAL A 56 9.74 9.23 -32.58
CA VAL A 56 10.94 10.08 -32.69
C VAL A 56 11.79 9.68 -33.89
N ASP A 57 11.99 8.37 -34.12
CA ASP A 57 12.75 7.87 -35.27
C ASP A 57 12.12 8.29 -36.61
N GLN A 58 10.78 8.29 -36.69
CA GLN A 58 10.06 8.73 -37.89
C GLN A 58 10.19 10.25 -38.12
N ILE A 59 10.23 11.05 -37.05
CA ILE A 59 10.49 12.50 -37.15
C ILE A 59 11.90 12.77 -37.69
N LEU A 60 12.90 12.00 -37.23
CA LEU A 60 14.28 12.11 -37.72
C LEU A 60 14.37 11.78 -39.21
N GLN A 61 13.59 10.81 -39.69
CA GLN A 61 13.50 10.43 -41.10
C GLN A 61 12.62 11.37 -41.95
N ARG A 62 12.02 12.41 -41.33
CA ARG A 62 11.06 13.34 -41.95
C ARG A 62 9.82 12.67 -42.56
N ASP A 63 9.46 11.47 -42.10
CA ASP A 63 8.23 10.80 -42.56
C ASP A 63 7.01 11.27 -41.76
N ARG A 64 6.17 12.08 -42.42
CA ARG A 64 4.92 12.58 -41.83
C ARG A 64 3.89 11.46 -41.64
N THR A 65 3.90 10.44 -42.50
CA THR A 65 2.93 9.35 -42.43
C THR A 65 3.23 8.46 -41.22
N GLY A 66 4.50 8.08 -41.05
CA GLY A 66 5.00 7.40 -39.85
C GLY A 66 4.64 8.15 -38.57
N LEU A 67 4.78 9.48 -38.52
CA LEU A 67 4.38 10.27 -37.36
C LEU A 67 2.88 10.18 -37.04
N PHE A 68 1.99 10.33 -38.04
CA PHE A 68 0.55 10.20 -37.81
C PHE A 68 0.17 8.78 -37.34
N THR A 69 0.83 7.74 -37.86
CA THR A 69 0.62 6.36 -37.38
C THR A 69 1.06 6.19 -35.93
N ALA A 70 2.18 6.79 -35.51
CA ALA A 70 2.65 6.74 -34.13
C ALA A 70 1.67 7.46 -33.18
N VAL A 71 1.15 8.64 -33.56
CA VAL A 71 0.15 9.38 -32.77
C VAL A 71 -1.17 8.60 -32.68
N ALA A 72 -1.62 7.99 -33.79
CA ALA A 72 -2.81 7.14 -33.80
C ALA A 72 -2.62 5.92 -32.89
N ALA A 73 -1.46 5.26 -32.94
CA ALA A 73 -1.12 4.15 -32.06
C ALA A 73 -1.09 4.57 -30.58
N LEU A 74 -0.49 5.72 -30.24
CA LEU A 74 -0.50 6.26 -28.88
C LEU A 74 -1.92 6.52 -28.38
N THR A 75 -2.77 7.11 -29.24
CA THR A 75 -4.17 7.37 -28.92
C THR A 75 -4.93 6.07 -28.68
N ALA A 76 -4.75 5.07 -29.56
CA ALA A 76 -5.36 3.76 -29.42
C ALA A 76 -4.91 3.04 -28.13
N LEU A 77 -3.61 3.08 -27.81
CA LEU A 77 -3.06 2.54 -26.57
C LEU A 77 -3.64 3.26 -25.34
N ALA A 78 -3.76 4.59 -25.37
CA ALA A 78 -4.34 5.35 -24.27
C ALA A 78 -5.81 4.97 -24.00
N LEU A 79 -6.62 4.84 -25.06
CA LEU A 79 -8.02 4.41 -24.97
C LEU A 79 -8.13 2.95 -24.50
N LEU A 80 -7.31 2.06 -25.05
CA LEU A 80 -7.28 0.64 -24.66
C LEU A 80 -6.90 0.50 -23.18
N ARG A 81 -5.87 1.23 -22.74
CA ARG A 81 -5.46 1.27 -21.33
C ARG A 81 -6.60 1.74 -20.45
N LEU A 82 -7.30 2.80 -20.83
CA LEU A 82 -8.44 3.33 -20.06
C LEU A 82 -9.50 2.24 -19.87
N VAL A 83 -9.91 1.57 -20.94
CA VAL A 83 -10.95 0.52 -20.88
C VAL A 83 -10.48 -0.66 -20.03
N LEU A 84 -9.27 -1.19 -20.28
CA LEU A 84 -8.73 -2.35 -19.56
C LEU A 84 -8.52 -2.06 -18.08
N PHE A 85 -7.98 -0.89 -17.76
CA PHE A 85 -7.76 -0.47 -16.37
C PHE A 85 -9.08 -0.33 -15.62
N ARG A 86 -10.07 0.36 -16.21
CA ARG A 86 -11.40 0.50 -15.60
C ARG A 86 -12.09 -0.84 -15.44
N GLN A 87 -11.99 -1.74 -16.43
CA GLN A 87 -12.57 -3.08 -16.34
C GLN A 87 -11.92 -3.90 -15.21
N SER A 88 -10.59 -3.86 -15.09
CA SER A 88 -9.86 -4.49 -13.99
C SER A 88 -10.32 -3.96 -12.63
N GLU A 89 -10.36 -2.63 -12.49
CA GLU A 89 -10.77 -1.94 -11.26
C GLU A 89 -12.20 -2.31 -10.84
N LEU A 90 -13.16 -2.25 -11.77
CA LEU A 90 -14.56 -2.61 -11.48
C LEU A 90 -14.70 -4.07 -11.07
N LEU A 91 -13.99 -4.99 -11.72
CA LEU A 91 -14.01 -6.41 -11.36
C LEU A 91 -13.45 -6.62 -9.95
N LEU A 92 -12.33 -5.98 -9.60
CA LEU A 92 -11.72 -6.08 -8.28
C LEU A 92 -12.59 -5.49 -7.18
N ILE A 93 -13.23 -4.35 -7.44
CA ILE A 93 -14.22 -3.76 -6.52
C ILE A 93 -15.36 -4.75 -6.30
N SER A 94 -15.95 -5.29 -7.36
CA SER A 94 -17.08 -6.23 -7.25
C SER A 94 -16.72 -7.49 -6.49
N VAL A 95 -15.54 -8.07 -6.75
CA VAL A 95 -15.02 -9.26 -6.08
C VAL A 95 -14.74 -8.94 -4.61
N GLY A 96 -14.09 -7.81 -4.33
CA GLY A 96 -13.79 -7.36 -2.98
C GLY A 96 -15.05 -7.25 -2.14
N GLU A 97 -16.09 -6.58 -2.63
CA GLU A 97 -17.36 -6.45 -1.91
C GLU A 97 -18.05 -7.80 -1.67
N ARG A 98 -18.01 -8.73 -2.63
CA ARG A 98 -18.57 -10.08 -2.46
C ARG A 98 -17.83 -10.88 -1.38
N VAL A 99 -16.50 -10.82 -1.36
CA VAL A 99 -15.68 -11.45 -0.30
C VAL A 99 -16.00 -10.86 1.07
N VAL A 100 -16.14 -9.54 1.15
CA VAL A 100 -16.41 -8.83 2.40
C VAL A 100 -17.79 -9.13 2.94
N ARG A 101 -18.79 -9.15 2.06
CA ARG A 101 -20.14 -9.58 2.40
C ARG A 101 -20.13 -10.99 3.01
N ALA A 102 -19.45 -11.94 2.36
CA ALA A 102 -19.36 -13.32 2.85
C ALA A 102 -18.67 -13.41 4.23
N LEU A 103 -17.62 -12.60 4.45
CA LEU A 103 -16.93 -12.55 5.75
C LEU A 103 -17.79 -11.93 6.85
N ARG A 104 -18.55 -10.87 6.56
CA ARG A 104 -19.49 -10.27 7.51
C ARG A 104 -20.62 -11.23 7.87
N GLU A 105 -21.22 -11.88 6.89
CA GLU A 105 -22.26 -12.89 7.11
C GLU A 105 -21.75 -14.06 7.96
N LEU A 106 -20.53 -14.54 7.68
CA LEU A 106 -19.88 -15.57 8.48
C LEU A 106 -19.64 -15.12 9.92
N ALA A 107 -19.13 -13.90 10.12
CA ALA A 107 -18.83 -13.36 11.43
C ALA A 107 -20.09 -13.25 12.29
N VAL A 108 -21.18 -12.68 11.74
CA VAL A 108 -22.47 -12.55 12.42
C VAL A 108 -23.07 -13.94 12.73
N THR A 109 -22.99 -14.88 11.79
CA THR A 109 -23.49 -16.26 12.00
C THR A 109 -22.72 -16.99 13.10
N ARG A 110 -21.40 -16.78 13.19
CA ARG A 110 -20.57 -17.38 14.24
C ARG A 110 -20.80 -16.74 15.60
N LEU A 111 -21.00 -15.42 15.63
CA LEU A 111 -21.26 -14.68 16.86
C LEU A 111 -22.63 -15.02 17.46
N SER A 112 -23.66 -15.13 16.62
CA SER A 112 -25.02 -15.51 17.05
C SER A 112 -25.13 -16.94 17.61
N ARG A 113 -24.20 -17.84 17.23
CA ARG A 113 -24.13 -19.22 17.73
C ARG A 113 -23.08 -19.41 18.82
N ALA A 114 -22.43 -18.34 19.28
CA ALA A 114 -21.38 -18.43 20.28
C ALA A 114 -21.99 -18.74 21.66
N PRO A 115 -21.39 -19.64 22.46
CA PRO A 115 -21.83 -19.90 23.83
C PRO A 115 -21.78 -18.61 24.67
N LEU A 116 -22.72 -18.42 25.60
CA LEU A 116 -22.77 -17.24 26.46
C LEU A 116 -21.43 -16.97 27.18
N ARG A 117 -20.79 -18.04 27.69
CA ARG A 117 -19.46 -17.98 28.31
C ARG A 117 -18.36 -17.39 27.41
N PHE A 118 -18.46 -17.55 26.08
CA PHE A 118 -17.53 -16.92 25.15
C PHE A 118 -17.79 -15.42 25.04
N LEU A 119 -19.06 -15.01 25.01
CA LEU A 119 -19.47 -13.61 24.93
C LEU A 119 -19.14 -12.85 26.22
N GLU A 120 -19.28 -13.50 27.38
CA GLU A 120 -18.90 -12.93 28.68
C GLU A 120 -17.38 -12.81 28.83
N ALA A 121 -16.60 -13.73 28.25
CA ALA A 121 -15.15 -13.72 28.32
C ALA A 121 -14.49 -12.66 27.41
N HIS A 122 -15.22 -12.05 26.46
CA HIS A 122 -14.67 -11.07 25.52
C HIS A 122 -15.44 -9.74 25.59
N PRO A 123 -14.76 -8.59 25.75
CA PRO A 123 -15.42 -7.29 25.77
C PRO A 123 -16.24 -7.06 24.49
N SER A 124 -17.49 -6.59 24.66
CA SER A 124 -18.40 -6.29 23.54
C SER A 124 -17.79 -5.34 22.51
N GLY A 125 -16.98 -4.38 22.95
CA GLY A 125 -16.24 -3.47 22.07
C GLY A 125 -15.14 -4.14 21.23
N ASP A 126 -14.46 -5.17 21.76
CA ASP A 126 -13.44 -5.92 21.00
C ASP A 126 -14.11 -6.80 19.93
N LEU A 127 -15.23 -7.45 20.29
CA LEU A 127 -16.03 -8.23 19.35
C LEU A 127 -16.59 -7.35 18.23
N LEU A 128 -17.10 -6.15 18.55
CA LEU A 128 -17.60 -5.21 17.56
C LEU A 128 -16.49 -4.73 16.61
N ARG A 129 -15.33 -4.34 17.15
CA ARG A 129 -14.18 -3.90 16.33
C ARG A 129 -13.70 -5.01 15.37
N ARG A 130 -13.59 -6.25 15.85
CA ARG A 130 -13.15 -7.39 15.03
C ARG A 130 -14.15 -7.74 13.94
N THR A 131 -15.44 -7.60 14.21
CA THR A 131 -16.50 -7.92 13.23
C THR A 131 -16.83 -6.76 12.27
N THR A 132 -16.37 -5.53 12.57
CA THR A 132 -16.63 -4.36 11.74
C THR A 132 -15.34 -3.81 11.13
N THR A 133 -14.46 -3.22 11.94
CA THR A 133 -13.22 -2.56 11.53
C THR A 133 -12.25 -3.54 10.90
N GLU A 134 -11.93 -4.67 11.54
CA GLU A 134 -10.94 -5.59 10.98
C GLU A 134 -11.43 -6.24 9.68
N ILE A 135 -12.73 -6.50 9.55
CA ILE A 135 -13.32 -6.97 8.29
C ILE A 135 -13.28 -5.88 7.21
N ALA A 136 -13.48 -4.60 7.58
CA ALA A 136 -13.36 -3.48 6.66
C ALA A 136 -11.91 -3.22 6.23
N ASP A 137 -10.93 -3.43 7.11
CA ASP A 137 -9.51 -3.33 6.76
C ASP A 137 -9.11 -4.45 5.79
N LEU A 138 -9.58 -5.67 6.05
CA LEU A 138 -9.40 -6.80 5.13
C LEU A 138 -10.11 -6.54 3.79
N ALA A 139 -11.29 -5.91 3.81
CA ALA A 139 -12.00 -5.46 2.61
C ALA A 139 -11.12 -4.56 1.75
N ASN A 140 -10.58 -3.50 2.36
CA ASN A 140 -9.75 -2.52 1.70
C ASN A 140 -8.45 -3.15 1.17
N PHE A 141 -7.88 -4.11 1.91
CA PHE A 141 -6.71 -4.86 1.45
C PHE A 141 -7.00 -5.65 0.17
N VAL A 142 -8.11 -6.40 0.12
CA VAL A 142 -8.48 -7.22 -1.06
C VAL A 142 -8.88 -6.35 -2.25
N ARG A 143 -9.61 -5.25 -2.00
CA ARG A 143 -10.16 -4.37 -3.04
C ARG A 143 -9.09 -3.47 -3.68
N SER A 144 -8.16 -2.94 -2.87
CA SER A 144 -7.26 -1.86 -3.31
C SER A 144 -5.80 -2.28 -3.22
N GLN A 145 -5.34 -2.73 -2.05
CA GLN A 145 -3.90 -2.91 -1.81
C GLN A 145 -3.31 -4.14 -2.52
N LEU A 146 -4.03 -5.27 -2.51
CA LEU A 146 -3.58 -6.49 -3.17
C LEU A 146 -3.48 -6.29 -4.70
N PRO A 147 -4.49 -5.72 -5.38
CA PRO A 147 -4.38 -5.34 -6.78
C PRO A 147 -3.25 -4.37 -7.10
N ASP A 148 -3.02 -3.36 -6.25
CA ASP A 148 -1.94 -2.40 -6.44
C ASP A 148 -0.58 -3.10 -6.43
N VAL A 149 -0.35 -4.00 -5.46
CA VAL A 149 0.90 -4.78 -5.38
C VAL A 149 1.09 -5.64 -6.62
N LEU A 150 0.03 -6.30 -7.11
CA LEU A 150 0.10 -7.12 -8.31
C LEU A 150 0.35 -6.28 -9.57
N THR A 151 -0.27 -5.11 -9.68
CA THR A 151 -0.10 -4.18 -10.81
C THR A 151 1.31 -3.60 -10.82
N VAL A 152 1.84 -3.15 -9.67
CA VAL A 152 3.20 -2.65 -9.54
C VAL A 152 4.22 -3.74 -9.84
N GLY A 153 3.98 -4.97 -9.37
CA GLY A 153 4.82 -6.12 -9.68
C GLY A 153 4.83 -6.45 -11.18
N ALA A 154 3.66 -6.50 -11.81
CA ALA A 154 3.54 -6.71 -13.26
C ALA A 154 4.22 -5.59 -14.05
N TYR A 155 4.06 -4.33 -13.62
CA TYR A 155 4.68 -3.18 -14.26
C TYR A 155 6.20 -3.27 -14.20
N LEU A 156 6.76 -3.64 -13.05
CA LEU A 156 8.18 -3.88 -12.88
C LEU A 156 8.67 -4.98 -13.83
N VAL A 157 8.02 -6.15 -13.83
CA VAL A 157 8.40 -7.29 -14.67
C VAL A 157 8.33 -6.94 -16.16
N PHE A 158 7.21 -6.39 -16.64
CA PHE A 158 7.04 -6.05 -18.05
C PHE A 158 8.00 -4.95 -18.50
N THR A 159 8.23 -3.94 -17.66
CA THR A 159 9.21 -2.89 -17.97
C THR A 159 10.62 -3.46 -18.04
N THR A 160 11.02 -4.32 -17.09
CA THR A 160 12.34 -4.95 -17.12
C THR A 160 12.53 -5.85 -18.34
N VAL A 161 11.53 -6.65 -18.71
CA VAL A 161 11.56 -7.48 -19.92
C VAL A 161 11.68 -6.61 -21.18
N LEU A 162 10.91 -5.51 -21.27
CA LEU A 162 11.00 -4.58 -22.39
C LEU A 162 12.40 -3.97 -22.51
N LEU A 163 12.95 -3.45 -21.40
CA LEU A 163 14.28 -2.85 -21.38
C LEU A 163 15.38 -3.85 -21.78
N LEU A 164 15.31 -5.08 -21.26
CA LEU A 164 16.23 -6.16 -21.65
C LEU A 164 16.13 -6.51 -23.14
N THR A 165 14.92 -6.42 -23.72
CA THR A 165 14.72 -6.69 -25.15
C THR A 165 15.32 -5.59 -26.03
N TYR A 166 15.23 -4.32 -25.61
CA TYR A 166 15.77 -3.18 -26.35
C TYR A 166 17.30 -3.06 -26.22
N SER A 167 17.82 -3.10 -25.00
CA SER A 167 19.27 -3.02 -24.74
C SER A 167 19.62 -3.65 -23.39
N PRO A 168 20.13 -4.90 -23.39
CA PRO A 168 20.62 -5.55 -22.18
C PRO A 168 21.71 -4.73 -21.47
N LEU A 169 22.59 -4.08 -22.24
CA LEU A 169 23.72 -3.31 -21.72
C LEU A 169 23.25 -2.07 -20.94
N LEU A 170 22.35 -1.26 -21.52
CA LEU A 170 21.78 -0.09 -20.85
C LEU A 170 20.95 -0.49 -19.62
N THR A 171 20.23 -1.60 -19.70
CA THR A 171 19.46 -2.14 -18.58
C THR A 171 20.36 -2.56 -17.42
N LEU A 172 21.49 -3.22 -17.72
CA LEU A 172 22.45 -3.62 -16.71
C LEU A 172 23.15 -2.39 -16.09
N ALA A 173 23.54 -1.42 -16.92
CA ALA A 173 24.12 -0.16 -16.45
C ALA A 173 23.16 0.59 -15.51
N LEU A 174 21.88 0.68 -15.90
CA LEU A 174 20.81 1.21 -15.06
C LEU A 174 20.72 0.45 -13.73
N ALA A 175 20.66 -0.88 -13.78
CA ALA A 175 20.53 -1.70 -12.59
C ALA A 175 21.71 -1.52 -11.62
N VAL A 176 22.94 -1.47 -12.14
CA VAL A 176 24.17 -1.29 -11.35
C VAL A 176 24.21 0.07 -10.66
N VAL A 177 23.72 1.13 -11.30
CA VAL A 177 23.72 2.49 -10.71
C VAL A 177 22.51 2.71 -9.79
N PHE A 178 21.31 2.39 -10.27
CA PHE A 178 20.07 2.71 -9.59
C PHE A 178 19.79 1.79 -8.40
N VAL A 179 19.97 0.47 -8.53
CA VAL A 179 19.57 -0.50 -7.50
C VAL A 179 20.36 -0.30 -6.19
N PRO A 180 21.70 -0.17 -6.18
CA PRO A 180 22.43 0.09 -4.95
C PRO A 180 22.07 1.45 -4.31
N ALA A 181 21.86 2.48 -5.13
CA ALA A 181 21.47 3.80 -4.66
C ALA A 181 20.10 3.78 -3.97
N ILE A 182 19.07 3.21 -4.61
CA ILE A 182 17.73 3.15 -4.03
C ILE A 182 17.66 2.22 -2.81
N VAL A 183 18.40 1.10 -2.81
CA VAL A 183 18.50 0.21 -1.66
C VAL A 183 19.15 0.92 -0.48
N THR A 184 20.18 1.75 -0.72
CA THR A 184 20.83 2.54 0.32
C THR A 184 19.88 3.56 0.92
N VAL A 185 19.15 4.32 0.08
CA VAL A 185 18.11 5.25 0.53
C VAL A 185 17.06 4.52 1.37
N LEU A 186 16.59 3.35 0.92
CA LEU A 186 15.59 2.57 1.63
C LEU A 186 16.11 2.05 2.99
N ARG A 187 17.37 1.63 3.07
CA ARG A 187 18.00 1.22 4.33
C ARG A 187 18.12 2.38 5.32
N LEU A 188 18.58 3.54 4.85
CA LEU A 188 18.67 4.76 5.67
C LEU A 188 17.29 5.20 6.16
N PHE A 189 16.30 5.22 5.25
CA PHE A 189 14.91 5.51 5.58
C PHE A 189 14.40 4.55 6.66
N LYS A 190 14.49 3.23 6.46
CA LYS A 190 14.01 2.25 7.45
C LYS A 190 14.71 2.39 8.80
N LYS A 191 16.03 2.62 8.80
CA LYS A 191 16.82 2.79 10.03
C LYS A 191 16.37 4.00 10.86
N ALA A 192 16.03 5.11 10.21
CA ALA A 192 15.57 6.32 10.89
C ALA A 192 14.06 6.33 11.17
N ALA A 193 13.25 5.85 10.23
CA ALA A 193 11.80 5.87 10.27
C ALA A 193 11.24 4.89 11.30
N ASN A 194 11.67 3.62 11.29
CA ASN A 194 11.13 2.59 12.19
C ASN A 194 11.14 3.02 13.67
N PRO A 195 12.27 3.45 14.26
CA PRO A 195 12.26 3.89 15.67
C PRO A 195 11.48 5.19 15.88
N ALA A 196 11.46 6.10 14.90
CA ALA A 196 10.72 7.36 15.02
C ALA A 196 9.20 7.16 15.02
N PHE A 197 8.69 6.32 14.11
CA PHE A 197 7.28 5.92 14.07
C PHE A 197 6.89 5.10 15.30
N ALA A 198 7.76 4.21 15.78
CA ALA A 198 7.52 3.48 17.02
C ALA A 198 7.42 4.41 18.23
N ALA A 199 8.30 5.41 18.33
CA ALA A 199 8.26 6.41 19.40
C ALA A 199 7.01 7.31 19.31
N GLU A 200 6.60 7.70 18.10
CA GLU A 200 5.36 8.46 17.90
C GLU A 200 4.12 7.64 18.29
N ALA A 201 4.06 6.37 17.89
CA ALA A 201 2.98 5.47 18.26
C ALA A 201 2.91 5.25 19.78
N ALA A 202 4.05 5.09 20.44
CA ALA A 202 4.13 4.98 21.90
C ALA A 202 3.62 6.26 22.59
N ALA A 203 4.08 7.45 22.15
CA ALA A 203 3.63 8.73 22.69
C ALA A 203 2.13 8.98 22.45
N ALA A 204 1.61 8.58 21.29
CA ALA A 204 0.18 8.62 20.99
C ALA A 204 -0.62 7.70 21.94
N GLY A 205 -0.08 6.51 22.25
CA GLY A 205 -0.65 5.59 23.23
C GLY A 205 -0.69 6.17 24.64
N THR A 206 0.37 6.90 25.05
CA THR A 206 0.40 7.63 26.33
C THR A 206 -0.70 8.69 26.40
N VAL A 207 -0.82 9.56 25.37
CA VAL A 207 -1.89 10.58 25.30
C VAL A 207 -3.27 9.94 25.41
N ALA A 208 -3.52 8.84 24.68
CA ALA A 208 -4.80 8.13 24.73
C ALA A 208 -5.08 7.50 26.09
N THR A 209 -4.04 7.10 26.83
CA THR A 209 -4.15 6.54 28.18
C THR A 209 -4.45 7.63 29.19
N THR A 210 -3.72 8.75 29.16
CA THR A 210 -4.01 9.94 29.97
C THR A 210 -5.43 10.44 29.75
N TYR A 211 -5.91 10.46 28.49
CA TYR A 211 -7.30 10.81 28.18
C TYR A 211 -8.31 9.84 28.80
N ARG A 212 -8.07 8.52 28.71
CA ARG A 212 -8.95 7.51 29.33
C ARG A 212 -9.00 7.67 30.85
N GLU A 213 -7.86 7.84 31.50
CA GLU A 213 -7.77 8.05 32.95
C GLU A 213 -8.53 9.33 33.38
N LEU A 214 -8.37 10.41 32.61
CA LEU A 214 -9.06 11.68 32.84
C LEU A 214 -10.59 11.53 32.75
N VAL A 215 -11.09 10.85 31.72
CA VAL A 215 -12.53 10.61 31.53
C VAL A 215 -13.10 9.73 32.65
N GLN A 216 -12.38 8.68 33.04
CA GLN A 216 -12.78 7.81 34.15
C GLN A 216 -12.79 8.55 35.50
N SER A 217 -11.88 9.51 35.68
CA SER A 217 -11.75 10.28 36.92
C SER A 217 -12.61 11.56 36.94
N ARG A 218 -13.48 11.77 35.95
CA ARG A 218 -14.23 13.03 35.76
C ARG A 218 -15.01 13.45 37.00
N GLU A 219 -15.77 12.54 37.60
CA GLU A 219 -16.64 12.84 38.75
C GLU A 219 -15.84 13.17 40.01
N MET A 220 -14.71 12.46 40.21
CA MET A 220 -13.76 12.75 41.28
C MET A 220 -13.06 14.11 41.09
N LEU A 221 -12.75 14.48 39.85
CA LEU A 221 -12.10 15.77 39.54
C LEU A 221 -13.04 16.97 39.65
N GLN A 222 -14.33 16.77 39.42
CA GLN A 222 -15.34 17.81 39.58
C GLN A 222 -15.61 18.14 41.05
N THR A 223 -15.44 17.17 41.95
CA THR A 223 -15.73 17.35 43.39
C THR A 223 -14.47 17.60 44.23
N GLY A 224 -13.33 16.98 43.88
CA GLY A 224 -12.09 17.03 44.66
C GLY A 224 -11.06 18.08 44.23
N GLY A 225 -11.28 18.79 43.13
CA GLY A 225 -10.26 19.64 42.51
C GLY A 225 -9.12 18.83 41.87
N GLY A 226 -8.23 19.47 41.10
CA GLY A 226 -7.11 18.79 40.43
C GLY A 226 -7.12 18.83 38.89
N ILE A 227 -8.07 19.53 38.27
CA ILE A 227 -8.11 19.75 36.81
C ILE A 227 -6.81 20.40 36.31
N GLY A 228 -6.18 21.28 37.09
CA GLY A 228 -4.89 21.91 36.76
C GLY A 228 -3.77 20.90 36.54
N PHE A 229 -3.60 19.96 37.46
CA PHE A 229 -2.61 18.88 37.35
C PHE A 229 -2.83 18.02 36.10
N TRP A 230 -4.08 17.61 35.83
CA TRP A 230 -4.39 16.82 34.65
C TRP A 230 -4.18 17.59 33.35
N ARG A 231 -4.51 18.89 33.34
CA ARG A 231 -4.22 19.76 32.20
C ARG A 231 -2.73 19.83 31.92
N GLU A 232 -1.90 20.03 32.95
CA GLU A 232 -0.44 20.06 32.81
C GLU A 232 0.13 18.72 32.34
N ARG A 233 -0.33 17.60 32.92
CA ARG A 233 0.07 16.25 32.49
C ARG A 233 -0.31 16.01 31.02
N PHE A 234 -1.52 16.37 30.62
CA PHE A 234 -2.00 16.21 29.25
C PHE A 234 -1.19 17.07 28.26
N LEU A 235 -0.90 18.33 28.59
CA LEU A 235 -0.05 19.21 27.78
C LEU A 235 1.39 18.67 27.67
N ALA A 236 1.96 18.15 28.76
CA ALA A 236 3.28 17.53 28.74
C ALA A 236 3.32 16.27 27.85
N ASP A 237 2.29 15.42 27.91
CA ASP A 237 2.12 14.26 27.03
C ASP A 237 1.99 14.67 25.55
N HIS A 238 1.21 15.72 25.28
CA HIS A 238 1.08 16.29 23.95
C HIS A 238 2.40 16.84 23.42
N GLU A 239 3.18 17.53 24.25
CA GLU A 239 4.48 18.06 23.85
C GLU A 239 5.49 16.94 23.56
N ARG A 240 5.46 15.84 24.33
CA ARG A 240 6.24 14.63 24.03
C ARG A 240 5.83 14.02 22.68
N ARG A 241 4.53 13.90 22.43
CA ARG A 241 4.01 13.42 21.15
C ARG A 241 4.38 14.33 19.99
N TYR A 242 4.29 15.65 20.16
CA TYR A 242 4.68 16.63 19.15
C TYR A 242 6.15 16.48 18.76
N ARG A 243 7.05 16.36 19.74
CA ARG A 243 8.48 16.11 19.48
C ARG A 243 8.74 14.78 18.79
N ALA A 244 8.01 13.72 19.14
CA ALA A 244 8.10 12.42 18.47
C ALA A 244 7.59 12.48 17.02
N ALA A 245 6.43 13.11 16.79
CA ALA A 245 5.85 13.33 15.46
C ALA A 245 6.75 14.20 14.57
N ARG A 246 7.38 15.22 15.13
CA ARG A 246 8.38 16.01 14.39
C ARG A 246 9.58 15.17 13.96
N ARG A 247 9.98 14.18 14.77
CA ARG A 247 11.08 13.26 14.43
C ARG A 247 10.67 12.25 13.35
N SER A 248 9.46 11.69 13.41
CA SER A 248 8.94 10.81 12.35
C SER A 248 8.77 11.58 11.03
N GLN A 249 8.22 12.80 11.07
CA GLN A 249 8.13 13.66 9.89
C GLN A 249 9.51 13.99 9.31
N ARG A 250 10.51 14.23 10.16
CA ARG A 250 11.90 14.40 9.71
C ARG A 250 12.45 13.16 9.02
N SER A 251 12.14 11.97 9.53
CA SER A 251 12.56 10.72 8.91
C SER A 251 11.93 10.51 7.52
N LEU A 252 10.73 11.04 7.28
CA LEU A 252 10.09 11.02 5.96
C LEU A 252 10.85 11.84 4.91
N PHE A 253 11.60 12.89 5.28
CA PHE A 253 12.45 13.59 4.31
C PHE A 253 13.50 12.69 3.67
N LEU A 254 13.90 11.59 4.32
CA LEU A 254 14.81 10.62 3.71
C LEU A 254 14.22 9.93 2.49
N ILE A 255 12.88 9.77 2.42
CA ILE A 255 12.24 9.19 1.23
C ILE A 255 12.38 10.12 0.03
N SER A 256 12.51 11.44 0.24
CA SER A 256 12.72 12.41 -0.83
C SER A 256 14.06 12.22 -1.54
N LEU A 257 15.06 11.59 -0.90
CA LEU A 257 16.31 11.21 -1.58
C LEU A 257 16.05 10.23 -2.73
N ALA A 258 14.99 9.43 -2.68
CA ALA A 258 14.61 8.54 -3.78
C ALA A 258 14.29 9.34 -5.07
N ARG A 259 13.69 10.53 -4.94
CA ARG A 259 13.46 11.43 -6.08
C ARG A 259 14.76 11.96 -6.65
N ILE A 260 15.73 12.30 -5.80
CA ILE A 260 17.05 12.75 -6.24
C ILE A 260 17.77 11.62 -7.00
N VAL A 261 17.74 10.40 -6.45
CA VAL A 261 18.29 9.21 -7.12
C VAL A 261 17.61 9.02 -8.48
N GLN A 262 16.29 9.09 -8.55
CA GLN A 262 15.55 8.98 -9.82
C GLN A 262 15.99 10.04 -10.85
N SER A 263 16.09 11.31 -10.45
CA SER A 263 16.53 12.39 -11.35
C SER A 263 17.97 12.21 -11.82
N LEU A 264 18.89 11.85 -10.91
CA LEU A 264 20.29 11.56 -11.24
C LEU A 264 20.40 10.38 -12.19
N THR A 265 19.67 9.29 -11.92
CA THR A 265 19.63 8.12 -12.80
C THR A 265 19.11 8.48 -14.18
N THR A 266 18.08 9.32 -14.27
CA THR A 266 17.56 9.80 -15.57
C THR A 266 18.63 10.62 -16.29
N ALA A 267 19.33 11.52 -15.60
CA ALA A 267 20.41 12.31 -16.19
C ALA A 267 21.58 11.44 -16.69
N VAL A 268 22.02 10.46 -15.89
CA VAL A 268 23.06 9.49 -16.29
C VAL A 268 22.62 8.68 -17.51
N LEU A 269 21.38 8.21 -17.53
CA LEU A 269 20.83 7.48 -18.68
C LEU A 269 20.80 8.34 -19.95
N LEU A 270 20.41 9.61 -19.85
CA LEU A 270 20.41 10.53 -21.00
C LEU A 270 21.83 10.79 -21.51
N LEU A 271 22.80 10.96 -20.61
CA LEU A 271 24.21 11.14 -20.99
C LEU A 271 24.79 9.89 -21.65
N VAL A 272 24.59 8.71 -21.06
CA VAL A 272 25.09 7.44 -21.60
C VAL A 272 24.37 7.10 -22.90
N GLY A 273 23.05 7.29 -22.97
CA GLY A 273 22.26 7.07 -24.17
C GLY A 273 22.65 8.00 -25.31
N GLY A 274 22.88 9.29 -25.02
CA GLY A 274 23.35 10.26 -26.00
C GLY A 274 24.80 10.07 -26.44
N TRP A 275 25.63 9.38 -25.65
CA TRP A 275 27.00 9.01 -26.04
C TRP A 275 27.06 7.75 -26.91
N LEU A 276 26.07 6.86 -26.76
CA LEU A 276 25.95 5.62 -27.53
C LEU A 276 25.20 5.79 -28.86
N ALA A 277 24.45 6.88 -29.03
CA ALA A 277 23.71 7.24 -30.24
C ALA A 277 24.58 8.04 -31.21
#